data_AF-A0A2A3AKJ9-F1
#
_entry.id   AF-A0A2A3AKJ9-F1
#
_cell.length_a   1.000
_cell.length_b   1.000
_cell.length_c   1.000
_cell.angle_alpha   90.00
_cell.angle_beta   90.00
_cell.angle_gamma   90.00
#
_symmetry.space_group_name_H-M   'P 1'
#
loop_
_entity.id
_entity.type
_entity.pdbx_description
1 polymer ?
#
loop_
_entity_poly.entity_id
_entity_poly.type
_entity_poly.pdbx_seq_one_letter_code
_entity_poly.pdbx_strand_id
1 'polypeptide(L)'
;MAIGSKDLNMENLAELDNSALTEQLRKSKEELFNLRFQSATGQLESNGRLKSVKRDIARIYTVLRERELGIREEVQATAVETDKKAAKKSKKAAKSEDDAK
;
A
#
# COMPACT_ATOMS: atom_id res chain seq x y z
N MET A 1 13.28 12.76 -18.81
CA MET A 1 13.86 11.49 -18.33
C MET A 1 13.04 11.03 -17.12
N ALA A 2 12.09 10.10 -17.30
CA ALA A 2 11.31 9.59 -16.18
C ALA A 2 12.14 8.53 -15.44
N ILE A 3 12.75 8.93 -14.32
CA ILE A 3 13.56 8.05 -13.48
C ILE A 3 12.68 7.66 -12.29
N GLY A 4 12.14 6.44 -12.31
CA GLY A 4 11.20 5.91 -11.32
C GLY A 4 10.25 4.90 -11.97
N SER A 5 9.58 4.07 -11.19
CA SER A 5 8.45 3.29 -11.74
C SER A 5 7.36 4.26 -12.21
N LYS A 6 6.72 3.95 -13.35
CA LYS A 6 5.68 4.80 -13.94
C LYS A 6 4.45 4.92 -13.04
N ASP A 7 4.28 3.98 -12.12
CA ASP A 7 3.09 3.86 -11.29
C ASP A 7 3.21 4.66 -9.98
N LEU A 8 4.43 4.91 -9.46
CA LEU A 8 4.69 5.74 -8.26
C LEU A 8 5.01 7.20 -8.58
N ASN A 9 4.17 7.83 -9.41
CA ASN A 9 4.21 9.28 -9.61
C ASN A 9 3.48 10.00 -8.46
N MET A 10 3.83 11.27 -8.23
CA MET A 10 3.33 12.04 -7.09
C MET A 10 1.80 12.18 -7.06
N GLU A 11 1.15 12.19 -8.23
CA GLU A 11 -0.30 12.24 -8.37
C GLU A 11 -0.94 10.95 -7.82
N ASN A 12 -0.52 9.79 -8.34
CA ASN A 12 -1.01 8.47 -7.90
C ASN A 12 -0.73 8.22 -6.40
N LEU A 13 0.41 8.69 -5.90
CA LEU A 13 0.78 8.56 -4.48
C LEU A 13 -0.09 9.43 -3.57
N ALA A 14 -0.57 10.57 -4.05
CA ALA A 14 -1.41 11.47 -3.27
C ALA A 14 -2.82 10.90 -3.07
N GLU A 15 -3.31 10.07 -4.00
CA GLU A 15 -4.62 9.43 -3.96
C GLU A 15 -4.67 8.20 -3.03
N LEU A 16 -3.53 7.65 -2.62
CA LEU A 16 -3.45 6.47 -1.76
C LEU A 16 -3.61 6.81 -0.27
N ASP A 17 -4.30 5.96 0.47
CA ASP A 17 -4.37 6.04 1.94
C ASP A 17 -2.99 5.90 2.60
N ASN A 18 -2.85 6.44 3.82
CA ASN A 18 -1.61 6.30 4.61
C ASN A 18 -1.20 4.83 4.82
N SER A 19 -2.16 3.94 5.07
CA SER A 19 -1.89 2.50 5.22
C SER A 19 -1.29 1.90 3.94
N ALA A 20 -1.91 2.17 2.79
CA ALA A 20 -1.44 1.71 1.50
C ALA A 20 -0.05 2.27 1.16
N LEU A 21 0.23 3.54 1.47
CA LEU A 21 1.56 4.13 1.31
C LEU A 21 2.62 3.39 2.14
N THR A 22 2.31 3.03 3.38
CA THR A 22 3.25 2.28 4.23
C THR A 22 3.50 0.85 3.74
N GLU A 23 2.49 0.18 3.18
CA GLU A 23 2.65 -1.13 2.55
C GLU A 23 3.53 -1.05 1.30
N GLN A 24 3.28 -0.06 0.45
CA GLN A 24 4.10 0.18 -0.75
C GLN A 24 5.56 0.46 -0.37
N LEU A 25 5.77 1.22 0.70
CA LEU A 25 7.10 1.50 1.26
C LEU A 25 7.83 0.22 1.67
N ARG A 26 7.14 -0.71 2.36
CA ARG A 26 7.71 -2.01 2.74
C ARG A 26 8.12 -2.82 1.51
N LYS A 27 7.22 -2.95 0.53
CA LYS A 27 7.50 -3.66 -0.72
C LYS A 27 8.71 -3.08 -1.46
N SER A 28 8.80 -1.75 -1.58
CA SER A 28 9.94 -1.10 -2.24
C SER A 28 11.26 -1.28 -1.48
N LYS A 29 11.23 -1.38 -0.14
CA LYS A 29 12.43 -1.67 0.66
C LYS A 29 12.91 -3.11 0.50
N GLU A 30 12.00 -4.07 0.46
CA GLU A 30 12.32 -5.47 0.18
C GLU A 30 12.93 -5.63 -1.22
N GLU A 31 12.33 -4.97 -2.22
CA GLU A 31 12.89 -4.94 -3.57
C GLU A 31 14.30 -4.34 -3.57
N LEU A 32 14.51 -3.22 -2.87
CA LEU A 32 15.83 -2.60 -2.75
C LEU A 32 16.86 -3.54 -2.10
N PHE A 33 16.46 -4.30 -1.08
CA PHE A 33 17.32 -5.29 -0.43
C PHE A 33 17.73 -6.39 -1.43
N ASN A 34 16.76 -6.95 -2.15
CA ASN A 34 17.01 -7.98 -3.15
C ASN A 34 17.92 -7.48 -4.28
N LEU A 35 17.70 -6.26 -4.77
CA LEU A 35 18.54 -5.66 -5.80
C LEU A 35 19.96 -5.38 -5.29
N ARG A 36 20.13 -5.01 -4.02
CA ARG A 36 21.46 -4.84 -3.41
C ARG A 36 22.18 -6.17 -3.24
N PHE A 37 21.45 -7.22 -2.90
CA PHE A 37 21.99 -8.57 -2.82
C PHE A 37 22.46 -9.05 -4.21
N GLN A 38 21.62 -8.92 -5.24
CA GLN A 38 21.97 -9.24 -6.62
C GLN A 38 23.13 -8.39 -7.16
N SER A 39 23.20 -7.11 -6.75
CA SER A 39 24.32 -6.23 -7.09
C SER A 39 25.63 -6.68 -6.45
N ALA A 40 25.60 -7.24 -5.25
CA ALA A 40 26.78 -7.75 -4.56
C ALA A 40 27.26 -9.09 -5.16
N THR A 41 26.34 -9.93 -5.65
CA THR A 41 26.68 -11.18 -6.35
C THR A 41 27.07 -10.99 -7.82
N GLY A 42 26.93 -9.76 -8.35
CA GLY A 42 27.26 -9.44 -9.74
C GLY A 42 26.27 -9.98 -10.77
N GLN A 43 25.12 -10.50 -10.33
CA GLN A 43 24.07 -11.06 -11.20
C GLN A 43 22.97 -10.04 -11.54
N LEU A 44 23.24 -8.74 -11.34
CA LEU A 44 22.23 -7.71 -11.52
C LEU A 44 22.01 -7.39 -13.01
N GLU A 45 20.85 -7.75 -13.54
CA GLU A 45 20.48 -7.49 -14.93
C GLU A 45 20.22 -6.00 -15.22
N SER A 46 19.70 -5.25 -14.24
CA SER A 46 19.31 -3.84 -14.41
C SER A 46 19.84 -2.92 -13.31
N ASN A 47 21.01 -2.32 -13.56
CA ASN A 47 21.58 -1.28 -12.71
C ASN A 47 20.69 -0.02 -12.59
N GLY A 48 19.87 0.26 -13.60
CA GLY A 48 18.92 1.38 -13.59
C GLY A 48 17.82 1.20 -12.54
N ARG A 49 17.44 -0.05 -12.25
CA ARG A 49 16.37 -0.38 -11.30
C ARG A 49 16.69 0.09 -9.88
N LEU A 50 17.94 -0.09 -9.43
CA LEU A 50 18.41 0.40 -8.13
C LEU A 50 18.16 1.91 -7.94
N LYS A 51 18.41 2.72 -8.98
CA LYS A 51 18.16 4.16 -8.92
C LYS A 51 16.67 4.47 -8.91
N SER A 52 15.86 3.74 -9.69
CA SER A 52 14.41 3.94 -9.71
C SER A 52 13.77 3.63 -8.35
N VAL A 53 14.07 2.48 -7.75
CA VAL A 53 13.49 2.07 -6.46
C VAL A 53 13.87 3.04 -5.34
N LYS A 54 15.12 3.56 -5.33
CA LYS A 54 15.52 4.61 -4.38
C LYS A 54 14.69 5.89 -4.52
N ARG A 55 14.37 6.29 -5.75
CA ARG A 55 13.55 7.48 -6.01
C ARG A 55 12.09 7.25 -5.62
N ASP A 56 11.57 6.07 -5.88
CA ASP A 56 10.21 5.69 -5.51
C ASP A 56 10.03 5.72 -3.99
N ILE A 57 10.98 5.17 -3.23
CA ILE A 57 11.00 5.27 -1.75
C ILE A 57 11.03 6.75 -1.30
N ALA A 58 11.87 7.58 -1.92
CA ALA A 58 11.95 8.99 -1.57
C ALA A 58 10.62 9.72 -1.81
N ARG A 59 9.90 9.42 -2.91
CA ARG A 59 8.59 10.01 -3.20
C ARG A 59 7.52 9.61 -2.19
N ILE A 60 7.50 8.34 -1.75
CA ILE A 60 6.57 7.91 -0.70
C ILE A 60 6.84 8.69 0.59
N TYR A 61 8.11 8.84 0.97
CA TYR A 61 8.49 9.62 2.16
C TYR A 61 8.11 11.10 2.04
N THR A 62 8.25 11.73 0.86
CA THR A 62 7.83 13.13 0.69
C THR A 62 6.33 13.29 0.90
N VAL A 63 5.50 12.39 0.36
CA VAL A 63 4.04 12.48 0.53
C VAL A 63 3.63 12.26 1.99
N LEU A 64 4.22 11.26 2.67
CA LEU A 64 3.98 11.06 4.10
C LEU A 64 4.38 12.29 4.92
N ARG A 65 5.53 12.90 4.61
CA ARG A 65 5.99 14.10 5.32
C ARG A 65 5.13 15.33 5.03
N GLU A 66 4.66 15.49 3.80
CA GLU A 66 3.74 16.57 3.43
C GLU A 66 2.41 16.45 4.17
N ARG A 67 1.91 15.22 4.42
CA ARG A 67 0.73 14.97 5.26
C ARG A 67 0.98 15.29 6.73
N GLU A 68 2.13 14.87 7.28
CA GLU A 68 2.52 15.22 8.65
C GLU A 68 2.62 16.74 8.88
N LEU A 69 3.05 17.49 7.87
CA LEU A 69 3.18 18.94 7.90
C LEU A 69 1.86 19.67 7.58
N GLY A 70 0.77 18.94 7.28
CA GLY A 70 -0.52 19.52 6.92
C GLY A 70 -0.53 20.24 5.56
N ILE A 71 0.47 20.00 4.71
CA ILE A 71 0.58 20.59 3.37
C ILE A 71 -0.36 19.87 2.39
N ARG A 72 -0.57 18.56 2.60
CA ARG A 72 -1.59 17.78 1.90
C ARG A 72 -2.59 17.20 2.89
N GLU A 73 -3.86 17.24 2.50
CA GLU A 73 -4.91 16.56 3.25
C GLU A 73 -4.77 15.05 3.08
N GLU A 74 -5.00 14.32 4.17
CA GLU A 74 -5.11 12.88 4.10
C GLU A 74 -6.36 12.53 3.31
N VAL A 75 -6.18 11.77 2.23
CA VAL A 75 -7.29 11.02 1.67
C VAL A 75 -7.61 9.97 2.72
N GLN A 76 -8.56 10.27 3.60
CA GLN A 76 -9.25 9.23 4.33
C GLN A 76 -10.16 8.58 3.31
N ALA A 77 -9.87 7.35 2.89
CA ALA A 77 -10.90 6.50 2.32
C ALA A 77 -12.12 6.58 3.24
N THR A 78 -13.15 7.25 2.75
CA THR A 78 -14.41 7.45 3.44
C THR A 78 -14.85 6.13 4.01
N ALA A 79 -15.05 6.12 5.34
CA ALA A 79 -15.67 5.05 6.09
C ALA A 79 -17.12 4.84 5.64
N VAL A 80 -17.30 4.26 4.45
CA VAL A 80 -18.57 3.76 3.93
C VAL A 80 -18.26 2.42 3.26
N GLU A 81 -18.04 1.38 4.06
CA GLU A 81 -18.25 -0.06 3.73
C GLU A 81 -17.89 -0.95 4.94
N THR A 82 -18.16 -0.52 6.18
CA THR A 82 -18.04 -1.38 7.39
C THR A 82 -19.33 -1.58 8.15
N ASP A 83 -20.51 -1.38 7.53
CA ASP A 83 -21.80 -1.59 8.22
C ASP A 83 -22.76 -2.61 7.57
N LYS A 84 -22.38 -3.32 6.50
CA LYS A 84 -23.27 -4.36 5.90
C LYS A 84 -22.85 -5.82 6.08
N LYS A 85 -21.67 -6.13 6.65
CA LYS A 85 -21.22 -7.53 6.84
C LYS A 85 -21.18 -8.01 8.30
N ALA A 86 -21.83 -7.32 9.24
CA ALA A 86 -22.08 -7.83 10.58
C ALA A 86 -23.53 -8.35 10.78
N ALA A 87 -24.49 -7.91 9.95
CA ALA A 87 -25.90 -8.27 10.10
C ALA A 87 -26.32 -9.63 9.47
N LYS A 88 -25.43 -10.35 8.77
CA LYS A 88 -25.77 -11.66 8.13
C LYS A 88 -25.36 -12.89 8.95
N LYS A 89 -24.79 -12.72 10.16
CA LYS A 89 -24.40 -13.86 11.03
C LYS A 89 -25.36 -14.12 12.21
N SER A 90 -26.42 -13.31 12.39
CA SER A 90 -27.33 -13.43 13.54
C SER A 90 -28.79 -13.84 13.22
N LYS A 91 -29.15 -14.18 11.96
CA LYS A 91 -30.50 -14.68 11.62
C LYS A 91 -30.58 -16.14 11.11
N LYS A 92 -29.48 -16.91 11.12
CA LYS A 92 -29.46 -18.34 10.73
C LYS A 92 -29.19 -19.32 11.90
N ALA A 93 -29.43 -18.90 13.15
CA ALA A 93 -29.22 -19.73 14.33
C ALA A 93 -30.44 -19.83 15.27
N ALA A 94 -31.66 -19.52 14.79
CA ALA A 94 -32.88 -19.54 15.63
C ALA A 94 -34.10 -20.18 14.95
N LYS A 95 -33.90 -21.24 14.14
CA LYS A 95 -35.02 -22.07 13.63
C LYS A 95 -34.59 -23.52 13.38
N SER A 96 -34.15 -24.19 14.43
CA SER A 96 -33.93 -25.64 14.43
C SER A 96 -34.06 -26.16 15.86
N GLU A 97 -35.25 -26.01 16.44
CA GLU A 97 -35.68 -26.63 17.70
C GLU A 97 -37.17 -26.30 17.84
N ASP A 98 -38.03 -27.09 17.20
CA ASP A 98 -39.38 -27.52 17.65
C ASP A 98 -40.11 -28.14 16.45
N ASP A 99 -39.82 -29.40 16.14
CA ASP A 99 -40.69 -30.29 15.35
C ASP A 99 -40.13 -31.72 15.48
N ALA A 100 -40.19 -32.23 16.70
CA ALA A 100 -40.06 -33.65 17.00
C ALA A 100 -41.21 -34.02 17.95
N LYS A 101 -42.39 -34.20 17.38
CA LYS A 101 -43.45 -35.08 17.88
C LYS A 101 -44.43 -35.42 16.76
#